data_AF-A0A950G9W1-F1
#
_entry.id   AF-A0A950G9W1-F1
#
_cell.length_a   1.000
_cell.length_b   1.000
_cell.length_c   1.000
_cell.angle_alpha   90.00
_cell.angle_beta   90.00
_cell.angle_gamma   90.00
#
_symmetry.space_group_name_H-M   'P 1'
#
loop_
_entity.id
_entity.type
_entity.pdbx_description
1 polymer ?
#
loop_
_entity_poly.entity_id
_entity_poly.type
_entity_poly.pdbx_seq_one_letter_code
_entity_poly.pdbx_strand_id
1 'polypeptide(L)' 'MGMGLAICRSIVDAHGGQIWAEANEPRGAVFKFTLPGADLRS' A
#
# COMPACT_ATOMS: atom_id res chain seq x y z
N MET A 1 18.79 -4.04 0.22
CA MET A 1 17.65 -3.13 0.43
C MET A 1 16.91 -3.01 -0.90
N GLY A 2 15.67 -3.51 -1.01
CA GLY A 2 14.91 -3.46 -2.26
C GLY A 2 14.29 -2.08 -2.47
N MET A 3 14.45 -1.49 -3.66
CA MET A 3 13.90 -0.16 -3.97
C MET A 3 12.40 -0.20 -4.30
N GLY A 4 11.87 -1.33 -4.77
CA GLY A 4 10.48 -1.45 -5.22
C GLY A 4 9.45 -1.05 -4.16
N LEU A 5 9.58 -1.56 -2.93
CA LEU A 5 8.65 -1.23 -1.83
C LEU A 5 8.76 0.22 -1.37
N ALA A 6 9.95 0.83 -1.45
CA ALA A 6 10.13 2.24 -1.14
C ALA A 6 9.42 3.12 -2.18
N ILE A 7 9.51 2.77 -3.47
CA ILE A 7 8.78 3.45 -4.55
C ILE A 7 7.27 3.29 -4.36
N CYS A 8 6.79 2.08 -4.07
CA CYS A 8 5.37 1.84 -3.80
C CYS A 8 4.87 2.67 -2.60
N ARG A 9 5.65 2.74 -1.52
CA ARG A 9 5.33 3.59 -0.35
C ARG A 9 5.19 5.05 -0.76
N SER A 10 6.16 5.61 -1.47
CA SER A 10 6.09 7.02 -1.93
C SER A 10 4.87 7.30 -2.80
N ILE A 11 4.51 6.37 -3.70
CA ILE A 11 3.32 6.50 -4.55
C ILE A 11 2.04 6.51 -3.70
N VAL A 12 1.89 5.54 -2.80
CA VAL A 12 0.71 5.41 -1.94
C VAL A 12 0.56 6.61 -1.01
N ASP A 13 1.65 7.07 -0.41
CA ASP A 13 1.67 8.25 0.46
C ASP A 13 1.28 9.52 -0.32
N ALA A 14 1.77 9.69 -1.55
CA ALA A 14 1.42 10.82 -2.41
C ALA A 14 -0.06 10.87 -2.79
N HIS A 15 -0.76 9.72 -2.76
CA HIS A 15 -2.21 9.63 -2.99
C HIS A 15 -3.02 9.66 -1.68
N GLY A 16 -2.39 9.97 -0.54
CA GLY A 16 -3.07 10.01 0.77
C GLY A 16 -3.47 8.62 1.29
N GLY A 17 -2.83 7.57 0.78
CA GLY A 17 -3.08 6.20 1.15
C GLY A 17 -2.16 5.68 2.26
N GLN A 18 -2.25 4.38 2.52
CA GLN A 18 -1.35 3.67 3.42
C GLN A 18 -0.97 2.30 2.84
N ILE A 19 0.24 1.81 3.12
CA ILE A 19 0.72 0.50 2.66
C ILE A 19 1.50 -0.22 3.77
N TRP A 20 1.24 -1.51 3.95
CA TRP A 20 1.90 -2.34 4.95
C TRP A 20 2.06 -3.78 4.46
N ALA A 21 2.85 -4.55 5.19
CA ALA A 21 3.09 -5.97 4.92
C ALA A 21 2.68 -6.78 6.14
N GLU A 22 2.04 -7.91 5.89
CA GLU A 22 1.71 -8.93 6.89
C GLU A 22 2.34 -10.26 6.49
N ALA A 23 2.67 -11.08 7.48
CA ALA A 23 3.02 -12.47 7.22
C ALA A 23 1.79 -13.19 6.65
N ASN A 24 1.99 -13.97 5.59
CA ASN A 24 0.95 -14.87 5.12
C ASN A 24 1.13 -16.24 5.77
N GLU A 25 0.08 -16.81 6.34
CA GLU A 25 0.12 -18.17 6.88
C GLU A 25 -0.37 -19.19 5.83
N PRO A 26 0.27 -20.37 5.70
CA PRO A 26 1.44 -20.83 6.48
C PRO A 26 2.79 -20.30 5.96
N ARG A 27 2.80 -19.60 4.81
CA ARG A 27 4.03 -19.07 4.21
C ARG A 27 3.75 -17.88 3.28
N GLY A 28 4.75 -17.02 3.15
CA GLY A 28 4.76 -15.89 2.23
C GLY A 28 4.49 -14.56 2.92
N ALA A 29 4.19 -13.53 2.13
CA ALA A 29 3.88 -12.20 2.60
C ALA A 29 2.66 -11.65 1.84
N VAL A 30 1.79 -10.94 2.55
CA VAL A 30 0.70 -10.16 1.94
C VAL A 30 1.06 -8.69 2.04
N PHE A 31 1.12 -8.00 0.90
CA PHE A 31 1.24 -6.55 0.86
C PHE A 31 -0.14 -5.96 0.63
N LYS A 32 -0.57 -5.08 1.53
CA LYS A 32 -1.87 -4.41 1.47
C LYS A 32 -1.66 -2.92 1.36
N PHE A 33 -2.54 -2.26 0.63
CA PHE A 33 -2.60 -0.81 0.58
C PHE A 33 -4.05 -0.32 0.51
N THR A 34 -4.26 0.92 0.91
CA THR A 34 -5.53 1.63 0.79
C THR A 34 -5.27 2.98 0.12
N LEU A 35 -6.27 3.46 -0.62
CA LEU A 35 -6.32 4.80 -1.17
C LEU A 35 -7.68 5.42 -0.81
N PRO A 36 -7.76 6.74 -0.61
CA PRO A 36 -9.05 7.43 -0.55
C PRO A 36 -9.86 7.10 -1.81
N GLY A 37 -11.12 6.70 -1.64
CA GLY A 37 -12.05 6.53 -2.75
C GLY A 37 -12.32 7.87 -3.43
N ALA A 38 -12.73 7.82 -4.71
CA ALA A 38 -13.22 9.03 -5.37
C ALA A 38 -14.41 9.60 -4.57
N ASP A 39 -14.32 10.86 -4.16
CA ASP A 39 -15.42 11.53 -3.48
C ASP A 39 -16.53 11.76 -4.51
N LEU A 40 -17.56 10.92 -4.46
CA LEU A 40 -18.74 10.98 -5.32
C LEU A 40 -19.74 12.02 -4.80
N ARG A 41 -19.24 13.20 -4.42
CA ARG A 41 -20.05 14.32 -3.92
C ARG A 41 -19.97 15.47 -4.93
N SER A 42 -20.99 15.53 -5.77
CA SER A 42 -21.41 16.72 -6.52
C SER A 42 -22.04 17.76 -5.60
#